data_AF-A0A5B7ZXG3-F1
#
_entry.id   AF-A0A5B7ZXG3-F1
#
_cell.length_a   1.000
_cell.length_b   1.000
_cell.length_c   1.000
_cell.angle_alpha   90.00
_cell.angle_beta   90.00
_cell.angle_gamma   90.00
#
_symmetry.space_group_name_H-M   'P 1'
#
loop_
_entity.id
_entity.type
_entity.pdbx_description
1 polymer ?
#
loop_
_entity_poly.entity_id
_entity_poly.type
_entity_poly.pdbx_seq_one_letter_code
_entity_poly.pdbx_strand_id
1 'polypeptide(L)'
;MAEAFKTYLTHKVDQVNHEGFYREYKGLCADIATVVQEIDPAYAFPHALVSTLLEAARKQLFFSQHLPSLTDVPTPESAGKYILGFLESIAFPVVGN
;
A
#
# COMPACT_ATOMS: atom_id res chain seq x y z
N MET A 1 10.18 10.69 0.08
CA MET A 1 9.10 9.79 -0.40
C MET A 1 7.88 10.52 -1.01
N ALA A 2 7.58 11.77 -0.65
CA ALA A 2 6.47 12.53 -1.27
C ALA A 2 6.63 12.73 -2.80
N GLU A 3 7.86 12.83 -3.30
CA GLU A 3 8.14 13.07 -4.74
C GLU A 3 7.83 11.87 -5.64
N ALA A 4 8.01 10.63 -5.18
CA ALA A 4 7.64 9.43 -5.96
C ALA A 4 6.13 9.39 -6.29
N PHE A 5 5.31 10.06 -5.48
CA PHE A 5 3.87 10.12 -5.68
C PHE A 5 3.41 11.16 -6.70
N LYS A 6 4.11 12.30 -6.80
CA LYS A 6 3.89 13.25 -7.89
C LYS A 6 4.30 12.65 -9.23
N THR A 7 5.31 11.78 -9.23
CA THR A 7 5.79 11.12 -10.43
C THR A 7 4.81 10.07 -10.98
N TYR A 8 4.11 9.29 -10.14
CA TYR A 8 3.14 8.29 -10.61
C TYR A 8 1.95 8.91 -11.38
N LEU A 9 1.59 10.15 -11.07
CA LEU A 9 0.48 10.91 -11.67
C LEU A 9 0.93 11.88 -12.78
N THR A 10 2.22 11.94 -13.11
CA THR A 10 2.73 12.77 -14.21
C THR A 10 3.27 11.91 -15.34
N HIS A 11 3.24 12.44 -16.57
CA HIS A 11 3.62 11.81 -17.85
C HIS A 11 5.07 11.24 -17.94
N LYS A 12 5.80 11.09 -16.83
CA LYS A 12 7.20 10.63 -16.75
C LYS A 12 7.41 9.35 -15.93
N VAL A 13 6.35 8.55 -15.70
CA VAL A 13 6.45 7.25 -15.02
C VAL A 13 7.50 6.34 -15.65
N ASP A 14 7.56 6.26 -16.98
CA ASP A 14 8.49 5.38 -17.68
C ASP A 14 9.95 5.81 -17.51
N GLN A 15 10.20 7.13 -17.48
CA GLN A 15 11.53 7.70 -17.33
C GLN A 15 12.10 7.46 -15.93
N VAL A 16 11.28 7.63 -14.88
CA VAL A 16 11.72 7.42 -13.48
C VAL A 16 11.76 5.93 -13.11
N ASN A 17 10.97 5.08 -13.78
CA ASN A 17 11.12 3.63 -13.69
C ASN A 17 12.48 3.14 -14.20
N HIS A 18 12.99 3.76 -15.25
CA HIS A 18 14.30 3.46 -15.82
C HIS A 18 15.47 3.87 -14.90
N GLU A 19 15.26 4.83 -13.99
CA GLU A 19 16.28 5.33 -13.04
C GLU A 19 16.40 4.49 -11.76
N GLY A 20 15.63 3.40 -11.63
CA GLY A 20 15.72 2.48 -10.49
C GLY A 20 15.03 2.98 -9.21
N PHE A 21 14.38 4.15 -9.24
CA PHE A 21 13.73 4.77 -8.08
C PHE A 21 12.57 3.96 -7.47
N TYR A 22 12.05 3.00 -8.23
CA TYR A 22 10.98 2.10 -7.78
C TYR A 22 11.51 0.69 -7.42
N ARG A 23 12.82 0.44 -7.46
CA ARG A 23 13.38 -0.90 -7.31
C ARG A 23 13.14 -1.47 -5.92
N GLU A 24 13.37 -0.69 -4.88
CA GLU A 24 13.19 -1.08 -3.49
C GLU A 24 11.71 -1.30 -3.17
N TYR A 25 10.83 -0.41 -3.67
CA TYR A 25 9.39 -0.55 -3.53
C TYR A 25 8.86 -1.81 -4.23
N LYS A 26 9.33 -2.08 -5.46
CA LYS A 26 9.00 -3.29 -6.21
C LYS A 26 9.49 -4.54 -5.51
N GLY A 27 10.71 -4.51 -4.98
CA GLY A 27 11.29 -5.62 -4.21
C GLY A 27 10.43 -5.95 -2.99
N LEU A 28 10.13 -4.94 -2.16
CA LEU A 28 9.26 -5.12 -0.99
C LEU A 28 7.88 -5.67 -1.37
N CYS A 29 7.27 -5.13 -2.43
CA CYS A 29 5.98 -5.63 -2.90
C CYS A 29 6.07 -7.09 -3.40
N ALA A 30 7.18 -7.48 -4.01
CA ALA A 30 7.40 -8.85 -4.48
C ALA A 30 7.63 -9.82 -3.32
N ASP A 31 8.39 -9.41 -2.31
CA ASP A 31 8.67 -10.23 -1.12
C ASP A 31 7.36 -10.52 -0.36
N ILE A 32 6.53 -9.50 -0.11
CA ILE A 32 5.25 -9.69 0.56
C ILE A 32 4.27 -10.46 -0.34
N ALA A 33 4.30 -10.27 -1.66
CA ALA A 33 3.46 -11.04 -2.57
C ALA A 33 3.78 -12.54 -2.53
N THR A 34 5.06 -12.90 -2.34
CA THR A 34 5.48 -14.29 -2.11
C THR A 34 4.80 -14.84 -0.85
N VAL A 35 4.78 -14.09 0.25
CA VAL A 35 4.08 -14.50 1.49
C VAL A 35 2.59 -14.72 1.25
N VAL A 36 1.93 -13.86 0.46
CA VAL A 36 0.52 -14.07 0.10
C VAL A 36 0.34 -15.39 -0.65
N GLN A 37 1.23 -15.71 -1.58
CA GLN A 37 1.18 -16.97 -2.35
C GLN A 37 1.56 -18.21 -1.52
N GLU A 38 2.36 -18.05 -0.46
CA GLU A 38 2.63 -19.14 0.50
C GLU A 38 1.39 -19.48 1.34
N ILE A 39 0.54 -18.48 1.62
CA ILE A 39 -0.70 -18.66 2.38
C ILE A 39 -1.82 -19.20 1.47
N ASP A 40 -2.07 -18.54 0.34
CA ASP A 40 -3.03 -18.97 -0.68
C ASP A 40 -2.36 -19.02 -2.07
N PRO A 41 -1.88 -20.20 -2.49
CA PRO A 41 -1.29 -20.39 -3.82
C PRO A 41 -2.26 -20.14 -4.99
N ALA A 42 -3.57 -20.17 -4.75
CA ALA A 42 -4.59 -19.96 -5.77
C ALA A 42 -5.00 -18.48 -5.91
N TYR A 43 -4.55 -17.60 -5.00
CA TYR A 43 -4.86 -16.18 -5.08
C TYR A 43 -4.27 -15.54 -6.35
N ALA A 44 -5.14 -15.04 -7.22
CA ALA A 44 -4.75 -14.60 -8.56
C ALA A 44 -4.03 -13.23 -8.60
N PHE A 45 -4.10 -12.43 -7.52
CA PHE A 45 -3.70 -11.01 -7.57
C PHE A 45 -2.76 -10.55 -6.43
N PRO A 46 -1.70 -11.31 -6.06
CA PRO A 46 -0.88 -11.03 -4.88
C PRO A 46 -0.15 -9.69 -4.95
N HIS A 47 0.49 -9.37 -6.08
CA HIS A 47 1.20 -8.08 -6.24
C HIS A 47 0.26 -6.87 -6.21
N ALA A 48 -0.93 -6.99 -6.81
CA ALA A 48 -1.91 -5.91 -6.83
C ALA A 48 -2.47 -5.67 -5.42
N LEU A 49 -2.75 -6.73 -4.67
CA LEU A 49 -3.16 -6.64 -3.27
C LEU A 49 -2.10 -5.92 -2.44
N VAL A 50 -0.85 -6.39 -2.49
CA VAL A 50 0.24 -5.86 -1.67
C VAL A 50 0.53 -4.39 -1.97
N SER A 51 0.70 -4.05 -3.25
CA SER A 51 0.96 -2.65 -3.65
C SER A 51 -0.20 -1.73 -3.25
N THR A 52 -1.45 -2.19 -3.39
CA THR A 52 -2.63 -1.44 -2.95
C THR A 52 -2.65 -1.22 -1.44
N LEU A 53 -2.36 -2.25 -0.64
CA LEU A 53 -2.31 -2.16 0.82
C LEU A 53 -1.23 -1.19 1.30
N LEU A 54 -0.02 -1.26 0.72
CA LEU A 54 1.07 -0.31 1.03
C LEU A 54 0.67 1.13 0.71
N GLU A 55 0.04 1.35 -0.44
CA GLU A 55 -0.43 2.69 -0.82
C GLU A 55 -1.56 3.19 0.06
N ALA A 56 -2.49 2.33 0.42
CA ALA A 56 -3.58 2.65 1.31
C ALA A 56 -3.08 3.04 2.71
N ALA A 57 -2.13 2.27 3.26
CA ALA A 57 -1.52 2.54 4.57
C ALA A 57 -0.91 3.95 4.62
N ARG A 58 -0.08 4.28 3.62
CA ARG A 58 0.59 5.58 3.52
C ARG A 58 -0.40 6.73 3.31
N LYS A 59 -1.40 6.55 2.45
CA LYS A 59 -2.44 7.57 2.19
C LYS A 59 -3.27 7.86 3.43
N GLN A 60 -3.73 6.83 4.12
CA GLN A 60 -4.55 7.00 5.33
C GLN A 60 -3.76 7.66 6.45
N LEU A 61 -2.46 7.35 6.59
CA LEU A 61 -1.58 8.07 7.51
C LEU A 61 -1.42 9.56 7.15
N PHE A 62 -1.29 9.88 5.87
CA PHE A 62 -1.23 11.27 5.42
C PHE A 62 -2.57 11.99 5.67
N PHE A 63 -3.70 11.35 5.39
CA PHE A 63 -5.02 11.92 5.64
C PHE A 63 -5.27 12.14 7.13
N SER A 64 -4.86 11.24 8.01
CA SER A 64 -5.01 11.44 9.46
C SER A 64 -4.24 12.64 10.00
N GLN A 65 -3.19 13.08 9.31
CA GLN A 65 -2.38 14.23 9.72
C GLN A 65 -2.80 15.53 9.05
N HIS A 66 -3.32 15.48 7.81
CA HIS A 66 -3.49 16.67 6.98
C HIS A 66 -4.89 16.85 6.41
N LEU A 67 -5.66 15.77 6.24
CA LEU A 67 -7.00 15.76 5.61
C LEU A 67 -7.95 14.84 6.40
N PRO A 68 -8.25 15.17 7.67
CA PRO A 68 -8.95 14.26 8.59
C PRO A 68 -10.38 13.91 8.15
N SER A 69 -10.99 14.66 7.22
CA SER A 69 -12.29 14.33 6.64
C SER A 69 -12.26 13.18 5.62
N LEU A 70 -11.08 12.69 5.22
CA LEU A 70 -10.89 11.61 4.25
C LEU A 70 -10.45 10.28 4.91
N THR A 71 -10.53 10.19 6.23
CA THR A 71 -10.11 9.03 6.99
C THR A 71 -11.02 8.81 8.19
N ASP A 72 -11.10 7.57 8.65
CA ASP A 72 -11.85 7.19 9.85
C ASP A 72 -11.00 7.24 11.13
N VAL A 73 -9.76 7.75 11.05
CA VAL A 73 -8.86 7.90 12.21
C VAL A 73 -9.36 9.04 13.12
N PRO A 74 -9.77 8.76 14.37
CA PRO A 74 -10.32 9.78 15.26
C PRO A 74 -9.24 10.71 15.85
N THR A 75 -8.06 10.18 16.14
CA THR A 75 -6.91 10.96 16.63
C THR A 75 -5.59 10.46 16.04
N PRO A 76 -4.56 11.32 15.87
CA PRO A 76 -3.27 10.91 15.33
C PRO A 76 -2.60 9.75 16.10
N GLU A 77 -2.79 9.68 17.41
CA GLU A 77 -2.25 8.62 18.27
C GLU A 77 -2.91 7.25 17.99
N SER A 78 -4.17 7.27 17.53
CA SER A 78 -4.92 6.07 17.17
C SER A 78 -4.71 5.62 15.72
N ALA A 79 -3.99 6.40 14.91
CA ALA A 79 -3.86 6.18 13.46
C ALA A 79 -3.39 4.76 13.12
N GLY A 80 -2.35 4.26 13.80
CA GLY A 80 -1.83 2.92 13.55
C GLY A 80 -2.88 1.82 13.72
N LYS A 81 -3.72 1.92 14.76
CA LYS A 81 -4.77 0.93 15.04
C LYS A 81 -5.85 0.94 13.96
N TYR A 82 -6.34 2.12 13.59
CA TYR A 82 -7.43 2.25 12.61
C TYR A 82 -6.97 1.88 11.20
N ILE A 83 -5.76 2.33 10.81
CA ILE A 83 -5.18 1.98 9.51
C ILE A 83 -4.94 0.47 9.45
N LEU A 84 -4.37 -0.14 10.49
CA LEU A 84 -4.18 -1.59 10.52
C LEU A 84 -5.51 -2.34 10.36
N GLY A 85 -6.54 -2.00 11.15
CA GLY A 85 -7.85 -2.64 11.04
C GLY A 85 -8.50 -2.49 9.66
N PHE A 86 -8.32 -1.33 9.01
CA PHE A 86 -8.75 -1.12 7.63
C PHE A 86 -8.00 -2.04 6.65
N LEU A 87 -6.68 -2.16 6.76
CA LEU A 87 -5.89 -3.04 5.89
C LEU A 87 -6.25 -4.53 6.11
N GLU A 88 -6.44 -4.95 7.36
CA GLU A 88 -6.88 -6.30 7.71
C GLU A 88 -8.25 -6.62 7.10
N SER A 89 -9.19 -5.66 7.12
CA SER A 89 -10.52 -5.81 6.52
C SER A 89 -10.49 -6.02 4.99
N ILE A 90 -9.40 -5.63 4.32
CA ILE A 90 -9.17 -5.86 2.90
C ILE A 90 -8.43 -7.18 2.68
N ALA A 91 -7.36 -7.42 3.44
CA ALA A 91 -6.41 -8.50 3.18
C ALA A 91 -6.93 -9.87 3.64
N PHE A 92 -7.45 -9.98 4.86
CA PHE A 92 -7.78 -11.29 5.44
C PHE A 92 -8.93 -12.01 4.76
N PRO A 93 -10.00 -11.33 4.28
CA PRO A 93 -11.07 -12.01 3.54
C PRO A 93 -10.61 -12.65 2.23
N VAL A 94 -9.49 -12.20 1.65
CA VAL A 94 -9.02 -12.66 0.33
C VAL A 94 -7.80 -13.58 0.37
N VAL A 95 -7.07 -13.63 1.49
CA VAL A 95 -5.87 -14.47 1.66
C VAL A 95 -6.12 -15.66 2.61
N GLY A 96 -7.17 -15.63 3.44
CA GLY A 96 -7.43 -16.63 4.49
C GLY A 96 -8.57 -17.62 4.23
N ASN A 97 -9.01 -17.80 2.99
CA ASN A 97 -10.04 -18.78 2.61
C ASN A 97 -9.44 -20.08 2.08
#